data_AF-A0A3P7FD25-F1
#
_entry.id   AF-A0A3P7FD25-F1
#
_cell.length_a   1.000
_cell.length_b   1.000
_cell.length_c   1.000
_cell.angle_alpha   90.00
_cell.angle_beta   90.00
_cell.angle_gamma   90.00
#
_symmetry.space_group_name_H-M   'P 1'
#
loop_
_entity.id
_entity.type
_entity.pdbx_description
1 polymer ?
#
loop_
_entity_poly.entity_id
_entity_poly.type
_entity_poly.pdbx_seq_one_letter_code
_entity_poly.pdbx_strand_id
1 'polypeptide(L)'
;MKIKPLYPYWKALRSGLACYVCVSINGSNPSCEDPMDGAVPVEAPCRQGRSGYAGLSYARYCVKIKGRRVSDGQKICIRRCSMQKLGGIHTHCGQFHLSDELYHGCIATCAQNWCNIGRSTTYPLIVAIVVLFVFLFHANQSLCP
;
A
#
# COMPACT_ATOMS: atom_id res chain seq x y z
N MET A 1 34.86 30.93 33.10
CA MET A 1 34.56 30.87 31.65
C MET A 1 33.99 29.49 31.35
N LYS A 2 32.66 29.35 31.21
CA LYS A 2 32.00 28.05 30.93
C LYS A 2 31.84 27.92 29.42
N ILE A 3 32.59 27.01 28.80
CA ILE A 3 32.40 26.63 27.41
C ILE A 3 31.08 25.84 27.36
N LYS A 4 30.01 26.45 26.85
CA LYS A 4 28.78 25.71 26.51
C LYS A 4 29.07 24.92 25.23
N PRO A 5 28.74 23.61 25.17
CA PRO A 5 28.92 22.87 23.94
C PRO A 5 27.97 23.46 22.89
N LEU A 6 28.51 23.70 21.70
CA LEU A 6 27.73 24.01 20.52
C LEU A 6 26.87 22.76 20.24
N TYR A 7 25.62 22.79 20.70
CA TYR A 7 24.62 21.78 20.35
C TYR A 7 24.58 21.74 18.82
N PRO A 8 24.99 20.64 18.16
CA PRO A 8 24.92 20.58 16.71
C PRO A 8 23.44 20.64 16.36
N TYR A 9 23.11 21.59 15.50
CA TYR A 9 21.79 21.83 14.96
C TYR A 9 21.41 20.64 14.06
N TRP A 10 20.97 19.55 14.67
CA TRP A 10 20.20 18.48 14.01
C TRP A 10 18.77 18.98 13.72
N LYS A 11 18.62 20.12 13.03
CA LYS A 11 17.40 20.28 12.25
C LYS A 11 17.56 19.41 11.03
N ALA A 12 17.20 18.14 11.19
CA ALA A 12 16.83 17.29 10.08
C ALA A 12 15.85 18.11 9.23
N LEU A 13 16.30 18.52 8.04
CA LEU A 13 15.38 18.95 7.00
C LEU A 13 14.44 17.75 6.79
N ARG A 14 13.20 17.82 7.28
CA ARG A 14 12.21 16.79 6.97
C ARG A 14 11.95 16.91 5.48
N SER A 15 12.75 16.24 4.67
CA SER A 15 12.40 15.94 3.29
C SER A 15 11.02 15.29 3.36
N GLY A 16 10.02 15.95 2.78
CA GLY A 16 8.66 15.41 2.81
C GLY A 16 8.65 14.05 2.13
N LEU A 17 7.77 13.16 2.60
CA LEU A 17 7.58 11.83 2.04
C LEU A 17 7.30 11.94 0.53
N ALA A 18 7.84 11.05 -0.30
CA ALA A 18 7.49 10.95 -1.71
C ALA A 18 6.63 9.71 -1.94
N CYS A 19 5.46 9.86 -2.55
CA CYS A 19 4.55 8.74 -2.80
C CYS A 19 4.12 8.70 -4.26
N TYR A 20 3.89 7.50 -4.79
CA TYR A 20 3.15 7.37 -6.04
C TYR A 20 1.71 7.82 -5.82
N VAL A 21 1.15 8.56 -6.78
CA VAL A 21 -0.23 9.07 -6.71
C VAL A 21 -0.94 8.77 -8.02
N CYS A 22 -2.04 8.03 -7.96
CA CYS A 22 -2.86 7.72 -9.12
C CYS A 22 -4.22 7.18 -8.71
N VAL A 23 -5.17 7.23 -9.64
CA VAL A 23 -6.48 6.60 -9.53
C VAL A 23 -6.73 5.83 -10.82
N SER A 24 -7.21 4.61 -10.68
CA SER A 24 -7.76 3.79 -11.74
C SER A 24 -9.12 3.27 -11.31
N ILE A 25 -10.11 3.43 -12.17
CA ILE A 25 -11.46 2.90 -11.99
C ILE A 25 -11.72 1.99 -13.19
N ASN A 26 -12.03 0.71 -12.95
CA ASN A 26 -12.20 -0.30 -13.98
C ASN A 26 -11.03 -0.38 -14.99
N GLY A 27 -9.79 -0.11 -14.53
CA GLY A 27 -8.60 -0.15 -15.39
C GLY A 27 -8.39 1.10 -16.25
N SER A 28 -9.08 2.21 -15.96
CA SER A 28 -8.94 3.48 -16.70
C SER A 28 -7.51 4.04 -16.72
N ASN A 29 -6.66 3.62 -15.79
CA ASN A 29 -5.24 3.97 -15.77
C ASN A 29 -4.38 2.70 -15.58
N PRO A 30 -3.94 2.07 -16.69
CA PRO A 30 -3.16 0.83 -16.65
C PRO A 30 -1.85 0.96 -15.86
N SER A 31 -1.17 2.10 -15.92
CA SER A 31 0.08 2.31 -15.17
C SER A 31 -0.15 2.28 -13.65
N CYS A 32 -1.36 2.65 -13.21
CA CYS A 32 -1.79 2.54 -11.82
C CYS A 32 -2.22 1.13 -11.42
N GLU A 33 -2.44 0.19 -12.33
CA GLU A 33 -2.78 -1.19 -11.95
C GLU A 33 -1.55 -1.96 -11.44
N ASP A 34 -1.73 -3.22 -11.02
CA ASP A 34 -0.62 -4.09 -10.65
C ASP A 34 -0.38 -5.14 -11.74
N PRO A 35 0.88 -5.47 -12.08
CA PRO A 35 2.11 -4.85 -11.57
C PRO A 35 2.23 -3.39 -12.05
N MET A 36 2.78 -2.56 -11.17
CA MET A 36 2.83 -1.12 -11.39
C MET A 36 3.92 -0.75 -12.40
N ASP A 37 3.56 0.11 -13.34
CA ASP A 37 4.47 0.69 -14.33
C ASP A 37 5.21 1.93 -13.78
N GLY A 38 6.39 2.23 -14.31
CA GLY A 38 7.22 3.36 -13.93
C GLY A 38 6.64 4.74 -14.30
N ALA A 39 5.60 4.78 -15.12
CA ALA A 39 4.95 6.02 -15.56
C ALA A 39 4.03 6.67 -14.51
N VAL A 40 3.78 6.03 -13.36
CA VAL A 40 2.94 6.61 -12.30
C VAL A 40 3.62 7.83 -11.69
N PRO A 41 2.93 8.99 -11.62
CA PRO A 41 3.52 10.20 -11.08
C PRO A 41 3.78 10.09 -9.58
N VAL A 42 4.77 10.85 -9.12
CA VAL A 42 5.19 10.90 -7.72
C VAL A 42 4.97 12.30 -7.17
N GLU A 43 4.33 12.36 -6.00
CA GLU A 43 4.14 13.60 -5.27
C GLU A 43 5.22 13.73 -4.19
N ALA A 44 6.07 14.76 -4.32
CA ALA A 44 7.15 15.06 -3.39
C ALA A 44 7.31 16.59 -3.22
N PRO A 45 7.13 17.15 -2.01
CA PRO A 45 6.68 16.48 -0.80
C PRO A 45 5.20 16.07 -0.93
N CYS A 46 4.87 14.88 -0.46
CA CYS A 46 3.53 14.30 -0.46
C CYS A 46 2.65 15.03 0.55
N ARG A 47 1.49 15.51 0.11
CA ARG A 47 0.59 16.33 0.91
C ARG A 47 -0.85 15.83 0.85
N GLN A 48 -1.61 16.16 1.88
CA GLN A 48 -3.03 15.85 1.93
C GLN A 48 -3.79 17.01 2.57
N GLY A 49 -4.96 17.32 2.04
CA GLY A 49 -5.92 18.20 2.69
C GLY A 49 -6.50 17.56 3.96
N ARG A 50 -6.99 18.39 4.88
CA ARG A 50 -7.70 17.94 6.09
C ARG A 50 -9.10 18.55 6.09
N SER A 51 -10.11 17.73 6.37
CA SER A 51 -11.49 18.23 6.51
C SER A 51 -11.55 19.38 7.54
N GLY A 52 -12.24 20.46 7.18
CA GLY A 52 -12.37 21.66 8.02
C GLY A 52 -11.19 22.64 7.98
N TYR A 53 -10.17 22.43 7.14
CA TYR A 53 -9.02 23.32 7.02
C TYR A 53 -8.71 23.68 5.56
N ALA A 54 -8.52 24.97 5.28
CA ALA A 54 -7.99 25.42 3.99
C ALA A 54 -6.48 25.16 3.92
N GLY A 55 -6.06 24.33 2.97
CA GLY A 55 -4.64 24.06 2.70
C GLY A 55 -4.24 22.59 2.80
N LEU A 56 -2.95 22.34 2.58
CA LEU A 56 -2.36 21.00 2.46
C LEU A 56 -1.28 20.77 3.52
N SER A 57 -1.41 19.68 4.27
CA SER A 57 -0.44 19.24 5.29
C SER A 57 0.52 18.19 4.74
N TYR A 58 1.74 18.11 5.29
CA TYR A 58 2.70 17.06 4.95
C TYR A 58 2.22 15.69 5.40
N ALA A 59 1.98 14.79 4.44
CA ALA A 59 1.60 13.42 4.69
C ALA A 59 2.72 12.65 5.40
N ARG A 60 2.34 11.63 6.15
CA ARG A 60 3.25 10.74 6.90
C ARG A 60 3.29 9.33 6.33
N TYR A 61 2.36 9.02 5.42
CA TYR A 61 2.22 7.70 4.84
C TYR A 61 1.87 7.76 3.36
N CYS A 62 2.39 6.80 2.61
CA CYS A 62 1.87 6.42 1.31
C CYS A 62 0.81 5.33 1.50
N VAL A 63 -0.28 5.43 0.76
CA VAL A 63 -1.37 4.46 0.77
C VAL A 63 -1.52 3.85 -0.60
N LYS A 64 -1.84 2.56 -0.64
CA LYS A 64 -2.40 1.87 -1.80
C LYS A 64 -3.72 1.19 -1.41
N ILE A 65 -4.78 1.43 -2.17
CA ILE A 65 -6.10 0.82 -2.00
C ILE A 65 -6.41 0.07 -3.27
N LYS A 66 -6.76 -1.21 -3.16
CA LYS A 66 -7.27 -2.01 -4.28
C LYS A 66 -8.53 -2.71 -3.82
N GLY A 67 -9.60 -2.60 -4.58
CA GLY A 67 -10.86 -3.21 -4.17
C GLY A 67 -11.87 -3.35 -5.29
N ARG A 68 -12.89 -4.15 -5.01
CA ARG A 68 -14.07 -4.33 -5.85
C ARG A 68 -15.29 -3.89 -5.06
N ARG A 69 -16.06 -2.95 -5.59
CA ARG A 69 -17.28 -2.45 -4.97
C ARG A 69 -18.30 -3.58 -4.92
N VAL A 70 -19.00 -3.71 -3.79
CA VAL A 70 -19.94 -4.81 -3.56
C VAL A 70 -21.21 -4.65 -4.40
N SER A 71 -21.67 -3.41 -4.62
CA SER A 71 -22.94 -3.12 -5.29
C SER A 71 -22.95 -3.43 -6.79
N ASP A 72 -21.90 -3.04 -7.52
CA ASP A 72 -21.85 -3.13 -9.00
C ASP A 72 -20.60 -3.86 -9.52
N GLY A 73 -19.70 -4.28 -8.62
CA GLY A 73 -18.46 -4.95 -8.99
C GLY A 73 -17.39 -4.02 -9.57
N GLN A 74 -17.53 -2.68 -9.49
CA GLN A 74 -16.56 -1.71 -9.95
C GLN A 74 -15.20 -1.91 -9.26
N LYS A 75 -14.13 -1.97 -10.05
CA LYS A 75 -12.77 -2.15 -9.54
C LYS A 75 -12.10 -0.80 -9.35
N ILE A 76 -11.36 -0.65 -8.24
CA ILE A 76 -10.54 0.53 -7.98
C ILE A 76 -9.09 0.12 -7.67
N CYS A 77 -8.15 0.94 -8.15
CA CYS A 77 -6.77 0.96 -7.69
C CYS A 77 -6.37 2.41 -7.43
N ILE A 78 -6.08 2.76 -6.18
CA ILE A 78 -5.81 4.13 -5.75
C ILE A 78 -4.50 4.17 -4.99
N ARG A 79 -3.63 5.11 -5.36
CA ARG A 79 -2.43 5.45 -4.62
C ARG A 79 -2.48 6.92 -4.24
N ARG A 80 -2.23 7.23 -2.97
CA ARG A 80 -2.29 8.62 -2.48
C ARG A 80 -1.46 8.85 -1.23
N CYS A 81 -1.28 10.13 -0.95
CA CYS A 81 -0.80 10.67 0.31
C CYS A 81 -1.81 10.47 1.44
N SER A 82 -1.31 10.15 2.64
CA SER A 82 -2.14 10.07 3.86
C SER A 82 -1.45 10.63 5.11
N MET A 83 -2.20 11.38 5.90
CA MET A 83 -1.79 11.84 7.24
C MET A 83 -1.83 10.73 8.29
N GLN A 84 -2.67 9.70 8.09
CA GLN A 84 -2.94 8.63 9.05
C GLN A 84 -2.74 7.25 8.41
N LYS A 85 -2.50 6.24 9.24
CA LYS A 85 -2.58 4.85 8.79
C LYS A 85 -4.03 4.51 8.50
N LEU A 86 -4.30 3.91 7.35
CA LEU A 86 -5.63 3.42 7.01
C LEU A 86 -5.65 1.92 7.35
N GLY A 87 -5.97 1.61 8.61
CA GLY A 87 -5.93 0.27 9.20
C GLY A 87 -4.96 0.15 10.39
N GLY A 88 -5.24 -0.77 11.31
CA GLY A 88 -4.40 -1.04 12.49
C GLY A 88 -3.10 -1.80 12.18
N ILE A 89 -2.96 -2.31 10.96
CA ILE A 89 -1.82 -3.12 10.48
C ILE A 89 -1.34 -2.52 9.13
N HIS A 90 -0.08 -2.79 8.73
CA HIS A 90 0.51 -2.31 7.48
C HIS A 90 -0.32 -2.62 6.22
N THR A 91 -0.98 -3.77 6.19
CA THR A 91 -1.93 -4.15 5.15
C THR A 91 -3.14 -4.77 5.83
N HIS A 92 -4.33 -4.30 5.48
CA HIS A 92 -5.60 -4.87 5.89
C HIS A 92 -6.36 -5.32 4.64
N CYS A 93 -6.75 -6.59 4.59
CA CYS A 93 -7.54 -7.15 3.50
C CYS A 93 -8.87 -7.66 4.03
N GLY A 94 -9.96 -7.39 3.31
CA GLY A 94 -11.31 -7.73 3.69
C GLY A 94 -12.29 -6.66 3.19
N GLN A 95 -13.38 -6.48 3.94
CA GLN A 95 -14.35 -5.44 3.66
C GLN A 95 -13.92 -4.08 4.25
N PHE A 96 -14.13 -3.01 3.49
CA PHE A 96 -13.88 -1.65 3.95
C PHE A 96 -14.81 -0.64 3.26
N HIS A 97 -15.08 0.47 3.94
CA HIS A 97 -15.80 1.60 3.36
C HIS A 97 -14.84 2.64 2.79
N LEU A 98 -15.22 3.23 1.66
CA LEU A 98 -14.56 4.40 1.08
C LEU A 98 -15.63 5.38 0.59
N SER A 99 -15.71 6.55 1.24
CA SER A 99 -16.71 7.61 0.94
C SER A 99 -18.17 7.12 0.91
N ASP A 100 -18.54 6.16 1.77
CA ASP A 100 -19.87 5.53 1.90
C ASP A 100 -20.11 4.25 1.08
N GLU A 101 -19.21 3.92 0.16
CA GLU A 101 -19.31 2.70 -0.66
C GLU A 101 -18.58 1.53 0.00
N LEU A 102 -19.19 0.34 -0.03
CA LEU A 102 -18.59 -0.90 0.50
C LEU A 102 -17.76 -1.60 -0.58
N TYR A 103 -16.51 -1.91 -0.24
CA TYR A 103 -15.57 -2.64 -1.09
C TYR A 103 -15.07 -3.91 -0.41
N HIS A 104 -14.74 -4.92 -1.21
CA HIS A 104 -13.89 -6.03 -0.80
C HIS A 104 -12.51 -5.88 -1.46
N GLY A 105 -11.44 -5.88 -0.67
CA GLY A 105 -10.09 -5.69 -1.19
C GLY A 105 -9.04 -5.46 -0.09
N CYS A 106 -7.97 -4.74 -0.42
CA CYS A 106 -6.87 -4.47 0.50
C CYS A 106 -6.54 -2.98 0.57
N ILE A 107 -6.22 -2.51 1.78
CA ILE A 107 -5.63 -1.20 2.06
C ILE A 107 -4.24 -1.44 2.64
N ALA A 108 -3.22 -0.89 2.01
CA ALA A 108 -1.83 -0.96 2.46
C ALA A 108 -1.28 0.45 2.75
N THR A 109 -0.53 0.58 3.83
CA THR A 109 0.08 1.83 4.31
C THR A 109 1.57 1.62 4.61
N CYS A 110 2.41 2.53 4.15
CA CYS A 110 3.86 2.53 4.41
C CYS A 110 4.40 3.96 4.59
N ALA A 111 5.59 4.10 5.18
CA ALA A 111 6.14 5.40 5.62
C ALA A 111 7.51 5.75 4.99
N GLN A 112 7.93 5.01 3.98
CA GLN A 112 9.18 5.25 3.24
C GLN A 112 8.86 5.89 1.88
N ASN A 113 9.81 6.59 1.29
CA ASN A 113 9.60 7.16 -0.04
C ASN A 113 9.34 6.03 -1.06
N TRP A 114 8.41 6.24 -2.00
CA TRP A 114 8.11 5.34 -3.13
C TRP A 114 7.59 3.94 -2.72
N CYS A 115 7.11 3.77 -1.48
CA CYS A 115 6.85 2.45 -0.92
C CYS A 115 5.50 1.83 -1.31
N ASN A 116 4.54 2.60 -1.84
CA ASN A 116 3.20 2.13 -2.20
C ASN A 116 3.14 1.49 -3.61
N ILE A 117 4.20 0.75 -3.97
CA ILE A 117 4.32 0.03 -5.23
C ILE A 117 3.38 -1.19 -5.30
N GLY A 118 3.08 -1.63 -6.51
CA GLY A 118 2.41 -2.91 -6.77
C GLY A 118 3.34 -3.94 -7.39
N ARG A 119 3.87 -4.87 -6.59
CA ARG A 119 4.68 -5.98 -7.13
C ARG A 119 3.75 -7.13 -7.54
N SER A 120 4.06 -7.79 -8.64
CA SER A 120 3.48 -9.10 -8.94
C SER A 120 3.93 -10.07 -7.86
N THR A 121 2.99 -10.74 -7.20
CA THR A 121 3.32 -11.87 -6.32
C THR A 121 3.46 -13.09 -7.22
N THR A 122 4.63 -13.29 -7.81
CA THR A 122 4.95 -14.54 -8.50
C THR A 122 5.22 -15.58 -7.42
N TYR A 123 4.27 -16.48 -7.17
CA TYR A 123 4.55 -17.64 -6.35
C TYR A 123 5.49 -18.55 -7.13
N PRO A 124 6.67 -18.92 -6.59
CA PRO A 124 7.57 -19.81 -7.29
C PRO A 124 6.88 -21.17 -7.44
N LEU A 125 6.93 -21.75 -8.65
CA LEU A 125 6.39 -23.08 -8.95
C LEU A 125 6.87 -24.16 -7.96
N ILE A 126 8.06 -23.95 -7.38
CA ILE A 126 8.66 -24.78 -6.34
C ILE A 126 7.72 -24.95 -5.13
N VAL A 127 7.00 -23.90 -4.70
CA VAL A 127 6.08 -23.99 -3.56
C VAL A 127 4.88 -24.89 -3.90
N ALA A 128 4.33 -24.78 -5.12
CA ALA A 128 3.26 -25.66 -5.58
C ALA A 128 3.72 -27.11 -5.65
N ILE A 129 4.95 -27.35 -6.13
CA ILE A 129 5.56 -28.67 -6.21
C ILE A 129 5.76 -29.27 -4.80
N VAL A 130 6.31 -28.51 -3.84
CA VAL A 130 6.52 -28.97 -2.46
C VAL A 130 5.19 -29.33 -1.79
N VAL A 131 4.16 -28.51 -1.95
CA VAL A 131 2.83 -28.79 -1.42
C VAL A 131 2.27 -30.09 -2.02
N LEU A 132 2.38 -30.28 -3.34
CA LEU A 132 1.94 -31.50 -4.01
C LEU A 132 2.70 -32.74 -3.50
N PHE A 133 4.03 -32.64 -3.32
CA PHE A 133 4.84 -33.73 -2.76
C PHE A 133 4.43 -34.08 -1.33
N VAL A 134 4.17 -33.09 -0.46
CA VAL A 134 3.71 -33.34 0.92
C VAL A 134 2.34 -34.02 0.93
N PHE A 135 1.42 -33.61 0.06
CA PHE A 135 0.11 -34.26 -0.09
C PHE A 135 0.24 -35.71 -0.58
N LEU A 136 1.08 -35.98 -1.57
CA LEU A 136 1.34 -37.34 -2.08
C LEU A 136 2.02 -38.23 -1.03
N PHE A 137 2.96 -37.68 -0.24
CA PHE A 137 3.58 -38.40 0.88
C PHE A 137 2.56 -38.78 1.95
N HIS A 138 1.65 -37.88 2.33
CA HIS A 138 0.59 -38.19 3.30
C HIS A 138 -0.43 -39.18 2.74
N ALA A 139 -0.83 -39.04 1.47
CA ALA A 139 -1.76 -39.97 0.83
C ALA A 139 -1.21 -41.41 0.82
N ASN A 140 0.10 -41.57 0.58
CA ASN A 140 0.76 -42.87 0.62
C ASN A 140 0.88 -43.45 2.05
N GLN A 141 0.95 -42.62 3.10
CA GLN A 141 0.96 -43.10 4.48
C GLN A 141 -0.42 -43.61 4.94
N SER A 142 -1.51 -43.08 4.38
CA SER A 142 -2.88 -43.56 4.63
C SER A 142 -3.28 -44.83 3.85
N LEU A 143 -2.36 -45.40 3.06
CA LEU A 143 -2.57 -46.59 2.23
C LEU A 143 -1.77 -47.83 2.68
N CYS A 144 -1.07 -47.77 3.82
CA CYS A 144 -0.49 -48.95 4.45
C CYS A 144 -1.45 -49.50 5.53
N PRO A 145 -1.92 -50.76 5.43
CA PRO A 145 -2.65 -51.44 6.51
C PRO A 145 -1.76 -51.74 7.72
#